data_AF-A0A6N9INU7-F1
#
_entry.id   AF-A0A6N9INU7-F1
#
_cell.length_a   1.000
_cell.length_b   1.000
_cell.length_c   1.000
_cell.angle_alpha   90.00
_cell.angle_beta   90.00
_cell.angle_gamma   90.00
#
_symmetry.space_group_name_H-M   'P 1'
#
loop_
_entity.id
_entity.type
_entity.pdbx_description
1 polymer ?
#
loop_
_entity_poly.entity_id
_entity_poly.type
_entity_poly.pdbx_seq_one_letter_code
_entity_poly.pdbx_strand_id
1 'polypeptide(L)'
;MAYLTYDEYVELGYRLDEDVFNNLIKGAERIIDLATNDFYKVHDILVDKSKRRVETFKMAICEQVDFMHVTGINKSYDLAQNEFTSITVGRLSLSPAGNVGATMKNGLCTEAYNLLGRYGLLYRGVHR
;
A
#
# COMPACT_ATOMS: atom_id res chain seq x y z
N MET A 1 5.08 -12.65 -10.38
CA MET A 1 6.12 -12.72 -9.34
C MET A 1 5.56 -12.00 -8.12
N ALA A 2 5.69 -12.56 -6.92
CA ALA A 2 5.38 -11.82 -5.70
C ALA A 2 6.50 -10.79 -5.45
N TYR A 3 6.15 -9.56 -5.11
CA TYR A 3 7.13 -8.52 -4.78
C TYR A 3 7.65 -8.64 -3.35
N LEU A 4 6.84 -9.24 -2.49
CA LEU A 4 7.06 -9.30 -1.05
C LEU A 4 6.65 -10.67 -0.50
N THR A 5 7.53 -11.32 0.25
CA THR A 5 7.20 -12.53 1.03
C THR A 5 6.76 -12.18 2.44
N TYR A 6 6.15 -13.14 3.16
CA TYR A 6 5.78 -12.93 4.56
C TYR A 6 7.02 -12.71 5.44
N ASP A 7 8.11 -13.44 5.22
CA ASP A 7 9.36 -13.21 5.95
C ASP A 7 9.88 -11.77 5.75
N GLU A 8 9.89 -11.27 4.51
CA GLU A 8 10.28 -9.89 4.21
C GLU A 8 9.33 -8.86 4.85
N TYR A 9 8.04 -9.17 4.91
CA TYR A 9 7.05 -8.33 5.59
C TYR A 9 7.36 -8.17 7.09
N VAL A 10 7.72 -9.28 7.75
CA VAL A 10 8.11 -9.29 9.17
C VAL A 10 9.47 -8.61 9.37
N GLU A 11 10.45 -8.85 8.49
CA GLU A 11 11.76 -8.19 8.53
C GLU A 11 11.66 -6.67 8.40
N LEU A 12 10.71 -6.17 7.61
CA LEU A 12 10.39 -4.74 7.48
C LEU A 12 9.62 -4.16 8.69
N GLY A 13 9.30 -4.99 9.69
CA GLY A 13 8.75 -4.58 10.97
C GLY A 13 7.23 -4.66 11.11
N TYR A 14 6.53 -5.28 10.15
CA TYR A 14 5.07 -5.43 10.17
C TYR A 14 4.66 -6.77 10.80
N ARG A 15 3.44 -6.83 11.38
CA ARG A 15 3.05 -7.93 12.30
C ARG A 15 1.58 -8.36 12.16
N LEU A 16 1.21 -8.88 11.00
CA LEU A 16 -0.06 -9.58 10.81
C LEU A 16 0.16 -11.09 10.84
N ASP A 17 -0.90 -11.84 11.13
CA ASP A 17 -0.91 -13.28 10.91
C ASP A 17 -0.65 -13.62 9.43
N GLU A 18 0.11 -14.68 9.17
CA GLU A 18 0.52 -15.06 7.82
C GLU A 18 -0.68 -15.34 6.90
N ASP A 19 -1.74 -15.98 7.42
CA ASP A 19 -2.97 -16.23 6.65
C ASP A 19 -3.66 -14.92 6.25
N VAL A 20 -3.67 -13.92 7.14
CA VAL A 20 -4.25 -12.60 6.87
C VAL A 20 -3.42 -11.89 5.80
N PHE A 21 -2.10 -11.89 5.94
CA PHE A 21 -1.17 -11.35 4.95
C PHE A 21 -1.40 -11.99 3.57
N ASN A 22 -1.41 -13.32 3.50
CA ASN A 22 -1.58 -14.08 2.25
C ASN A 22 -2.90 -13.78 1.54
N ASN A 23 -3.97 -13.51 2.30
CA ASN A 23 -5.27 -13.13 1.75
C ASN A 23 -5.29 -11.70 1.18
N LEU A 24 -4.51 -10.78 1.75
CA LEU A 24 -4.54 -9.35 1.40
C LEU A 24 -3.46 -8.92 0.40
N ILE A 25 -2.29 -9.56 0.42
CA ILE A 25 -1.09 -9.11 -0.30
C ILE A 25 -1.33 -8.91 -1.80
N LYS A 26 -2.03 -9.84 -2.46
CA LYS A 26 -2.32 -9.72 -3.91
C LYS A 26 -3.21 -8.53 -4.24
N GLY A 27 -4.09 -8.13 -3.32
CA GLY A 27 -4.91 -6.94 -3.47
C GLY A 27 -4.07 -5.68 -3.31
N ALA A 28 -3.24 -5.63 -2.28
CA ALA A 28 -2.32 -4.53 -2.02
C ALA A 28 -1.33 -4.30 -3.18
N GLU A 29 -0.69 -5.37 -3.67
CA GLU A 29 0.21 -5.32 -4.83
C GLU A 29 -0.50 -4.70 -6.05
N ARG A 30 -1.74 -5.13 -6.35
CA ARG A 30 -2.50 -4.60 -7.49
C ARG A 30 -2.76 -3.10 -7.37
N ILE A 31 -3.10 -2.62 -6.17
CA ILE A 31 -3.35 -1.19 -5.92
C ILE A 31 -2.06 -0.40 -6.12
N ILE A 32 -0.95 -0.90 -5.58
CA ILE A 32 0.38 -0.27 -5.71
C ILE A 32 0.85 -0.26 -7.17
N ASP A 33 0.67 -1.36 -7.89
CA ASP A 33 0.99 -1.48 -9.32
C ASP A 33 0.21 -0.43 -10.13
N LEU A 34 -1.12 -0.33 -9.93
CA LEU A 34 -1.95 0.69 -10.58
C LEU A 34 -1.49 2.12 -10.26
N ALA A 35 -1.17 2.40 -9.00
CA ALA A 35 -0.72 3.71 -8.57
C ALA A 35 0.64 4.09 -9.16
N THR A 36 1.52 3.11 -9.36
CA THR A 36 2.85 3.27 -9.94
C THR A 36 2.90 3.08 -11.45
N ASN A 37 1.74 2.96 -12.10
CA ASN A 37 1.62 2.70 -13.54
C ASN A 37 2.43 1.47 -13.98
N ASP A 38 2.33 0.39 -13.20
CA ASP A 38 2.95 -0.91 -13.46
C ASP A 38 4.49 -0.85 -13.53
N PHE A 39 5.13 0.10 -12.85
CA PHE A 39 6.58 0.34 -12.94
C PHE A 39 7.40 -0.96 -12.79
N TYR A 40 7.17 -1.76 -11.75
CA TYR A 40 7.87 -3.03 -11.53
C TYR A 40 7.20 -4.26 -12.19
N LYS A 41 6.18 -4.07 -13.03
CA LYS A 41 5.79 -5.09 -14.03
C LYS A 41 6.64 -4.98 -15.27
N VAL A 42 7.05 -3.76 -15.62
CA VAL A 42 7.86 -3.45 -16.81
C VAL A 42 9.35 -3.45 -16.50
N HIS A 43 9.73 -3.11 -15.27
CA HIS A 43 11.11 -3.11 -14.80
C HIS A 43 11.35 -4.23 -13.81
N ASP A 44 12.46 -4.97 -13.98
CA ASP A 44 12.84 -6.00 -13.03
C ASP A 44 13.33 -5.36 -11.72
N ILE A 45 12.59 -5.62 -10.64
CA ILE A 45 12.84 -5.12 -9.30
C ILE A 45 14.17 -5.63 -8.73
N LEU A 46 14.64 -6.80 -9.16
CA LEU A 46 15.86 -7.44 -8.63
C LEU A 46 17.15 -6.77 -9.14
N VAL A 47 17.08 -6.11 -10.30
CA VAL A 47 18.23 -5.43 -10.93
C VAL A 47 18.16 -3.91 -10.78
N ASP A 48 17.19 -3.40 -10.01
CA ASP A 48 17.05 -1.97 -9.77
C ASP A 48 18.28 -1.42 -9.03
N LYS A 49 18.90 -0.40 -9.63
CA LYS A 49 20.10 0.25 -9.07
C LYS A 49 19.83 0.94 -7.73
N SER A 50 18.60 1.37 -7.49
CA SER A 50 18.20 2.05 -6.26
C SER A 50 17.56 1.06 -5.29
N LYS A 51 18.39 0.44 -4.45
CA LYS A 51 17.93 -0.42 -3.35
C LYS A 51 16.90 0.26 -2.46
N ARG A 52 17.07 1.56 -2.22
CA ARG A 52 16.14 2.38 -1.43
C ARG A 52 14.77 2.54 -2.09
N ARG A 53 14.71 2.63 -3.43
CA ARG A 53 13.43 2.66 -4.16
C ARG A 53 12.71 1.33 -4.05
N VAL A 54 13.43 0.22 -4.15
CA VAL A 54 12.89 -1.14 -3.97
C VAL A 54 12.35 -1.35 -2.56
N GLU A 55 13.16 -1.03 -1.55
CA GLU A 55 12.78 -1.11 -0.13
C GLU A 55 11.52 -0.26 0.14
N THR A 56 11.47 0.95 -0.40
CA THR A 56 10.32 1.86 -0.22
C THR A 56 9.06 1.37 -0.94
N PHE A 57 9.21 0.77 -2.12
CA PHE A 57 8.09 0.14 -2.82
C PHE A 57 7.53 -1.05 -2.02
N LYS A 58 8.40 -1.91 -1.49
CA LYS A 58 8.00 -3.00 -0.59
C LYS A 58 7.30 -2.49 0.67
N MET A 59 7.85 -1.47 1.33
CA MET A 59 7.20 -0.85 2.49
C MET A 59 5.83 -0.25 2.14
N ALA A 60 5.65 0.33 0.95
CA ALA A 60 4.35 0.85 0.53
C ALA A 60 3.32 -0.27 0.35
N ILE A 61 3.73 -1.45 -0.14
CA ILE A 61 2.87 -2.64 -0.16
C ILE A 61 2.50 -3.05 1.27
N CYS A 62 3.44 -3.08 2.21
CA CYS A 62 3.16 -3.41 3.60
C CYS A 62 2.13 -2.47 4.25
N GLU A 63 2.33 -1.15 4.12
CA GLU A 63 1.38 -0.14 4.64
C GLU A 63 -0.02 -0.28 4.02
N GLN A 64 -0.08 -0.70 2.75
CA GLN A 64 -1.35 -0.94 2.08
C GLN A 64 -2.03 -2.24 2.59
N VAL A 65 -1.27 -3.28 2.91
CA VAL A 65 -1.79 -4.52 3.53
C VAL A 65 -2.38 -4.22 4.91
N ASP A 66 -1.65 -3.52 5.78
CA ASP A 66 -2.13 -3.13 7.11
C ASP A 66 -3.39 -2.25 6.99
N PHE A 67 -3.41 -1.29 6.06
CA PHE A 67 -4.60 -0.48 5.82
C PHE A 67 -5.82 -1.33 5.45
N MET A 68 -5.66 -2.27 4.52
CA MET A 68 -6.74 -3.16 4.08
C MET A 68 -7.24 -4.04 5.23
N HIS A 69 -6.34 -4.54 6.08
CA HIS A 69 -6.71 -5.32 7.26
C HIS A 69 -7.53 -4.51 8.26
N VAL A 70 -7.06 -3.29 8.57
CA VAL A 70 -7.64 -2.41 9.58
C VAL A 70 -9.00 -1.87 9.15
N THR A 71 -9.13 -1.50 7.89
CA THR A 71 -10.34 -0.85 7.37
C THR A 71 -11.35 -1.82 6.79
N GLY A 72 -10.93 -3.05 6.46
CA GLY A 72 -11.72 -3.98 5.63
C GLY A 72 -11.91 -3.51 4.19
N ILE A 73 -11.33 -2.37 3.79
CA ILE A 73 -11.48 -1.80 2.45
C ILE A 73 -10.43 -2.40 1.54
N ASN A 74 -10.90 -3.26 0.65
CA ASN A 74 -10.04 -3.90 -0.34
C ASN A 74 -10.23 -3.29 -1.73
N LYS A 75 -11.40 -2.70 -1.99
CA LYS A 75 -11.77 -2.08 -3.27
C LYS A 75 -12.51 -0.76 -3.08
N SER A 76 -12.56 0.02 -4.14
CA SER A 76 -13.19 1.35 -4.14
C SER A 76 -14.68 1.36 -3.79
N TYR A 77 -15.41 0.26 -4.06
CA TYR A 77 -16.82 0.16 -3.67
C TYR A 77 -17.02 -0.22 -2.20
N ASP A 78 -16.00 -0.76 -1.52
CA ASP A 78 -16.05 -1.04 -0.08
C ASP A 78 -16.02 0.27 0.74
N LEU A 79 -15.54 1.37 0.14
CA LEU A 79 -15.55 2.71 0.74
C LEU A 79 -16.98 3.23 0.99
N ALA A 80 -17.95 2.82 0.17
CA ALA A 80 -19.34 3.30 0.29
C ALA A 80 -20.10 2.64 1.46
N GLN A 81 -19.57 1.55 2.02
CA GLN A 81 -20.25 0.68 2.99
C GLN A 81 -19.64 0.73 4.40
N ASN A 82 -18.47 1.36 4.58
CA ASN A 82 -17.73 1.29 5.84
C ASN A 82 -17.92 2.53 6.72
N GLU A 83 -18.73 2.39 7.77
CA GLU A 83 -18.63 3.21 8.98
C GLU A 83 -17.62 2.54 9.92
N PHE A 84 -16.54 3.24 10.29
CA PHE A 84 -15.51 2.71 11.19
C PHE A 84 -15.48 3.51 12.50
N THR A 85 -15.36 2.83 13.63
CA THR A 85 -14.98 3.42 14.92
C THR A 85 -13.48 3.72 14.91
N SER A 86 -13.01 4.82 15.54
CA SER A 86 -11.59 5.22 15.56
C SER A 86 -10.62 4.04 15.72
N ILE A 87 -9.71 3.85 14.76
CA ILE A 87 -8.72 2.78 14.81
C ILE A 87 -7.31 3.36 14.73
N THR A 88 -6.44 2.93 15.64
CA THR A 88 -5.00 3.17 15.56
C THR A 88 -4.29 1.83 15.50
N VAL A 89 -3.60 1.54 14.40
CA VAL A 89 -2.78 0.33 14.23
C VAL A 89 -1.41 0.75 13.71
N GLY A 90 -0.37 0.50 14.50
CA GLY A 90 1.00 0.87 14.14
C GLY A 90 1.14 2.38 13.86
N ARG A 91 1.52 2.72 12.62
CA ARG A 91 1.62 4.11 12.12
C ARG A 91 0.30 4.68 11.60
N LEU A 92 -0.70 3.82 11.43
CA LEU A 92 -2.00 4.15 10.86
C LEU A 92 -2.93 4.66 11.97
N SER A 93 -3.38 5.91 11.85
CA SER A 93 -4.40 6.49 12.73
C SER A 93 -5.58 6.99 11.92
N LEU A 94 -6.74 6.38 12.15
CA LEU A 94 -8.01 6.68 11.49
C LEU A 94 -9.00 7.19 12.53
N SER A 95 -9.52 8.41 12.31
CA SER A 95 -10.52 9.03 13.16
C SER A 95 -11.92 8.97 12.53
N PRO A 96 -12.98 8.65 13.29
CA PRO A 96 -14.33 8.40 12.79
C PRO A 96 -15.02 9.68 12.29
N ALA A 97 -14.49 10.86 12.61
CA ALA A 97 -15.02 12.15 12.15
C ALA A 97 -14.69 12.47 10.67
N GLY A 98 -13.90 11.63 10.00
CA GLY A 98 -13.54 11.80 8.59
C GLY A 98 -14.03 10.64 7.74
N ASN A 99 -14.64 10.94 6.59
CA ASN A 99 -14.87 9.94 5.54
C ASN A 99 -13.54 9.22 5.23
N VAL A 100 -13.50 7.88 5.14
CA VAL A 100 -12.26 7.14 4.79
C VAL A 100 -11.66 7.63 3.46
N GLY A 101 -12.51 8.10 2.55
CA GLY A 101 -12.07 8.75 1.31
C GLY A 101 -11.14 9.95 1.51
N ALA A 102 -11.17 10.62 2.68
CA ALA A 102 -10.26 11.70 3.03
C ALA A 102 -8.86 11.21 3.45
N THR A 103 -8.74 9.95 3.91
CA THR A 103 -7.47 9.34 4.32
C THR A 103 -6.79 8.57 3.19
N MET A 104 -7.49 8.42 2.06
CA MET A 104 -7.00 7.79 0.84
C MET A 104 -6.59 8.85 -0.19
N LYS A 105 -5.42 8.68 -0.81
CA LYS A 105 -4.96 9.50 -1.94
C LYS A 105 -4.88 8.63 -3.19
N ASN A 106 -5.75 8.89 -4.16
CA ASN A 106 -5.85 8.10 -5.39
C ASN A 106 -6.01 6.59 -5.15
N GLY A 107 -6.73 6.20 -4.09
CA GLY A 107 -6.95 4.78 -3.74
C GLY A 107 -5.85 4.13 -2.91
N LEU A 108 -4.79 4.86 -2.56
CA LEU A 108 -3.75 4.44 -1.62
C LEU A 108 -4.00 4.98 -0.22
N CYS A 109 -3.55 4.24 0.80
CA CYS A 109 -3.38 4.84 2.12
C CYS A 109 -2.33 5.98 2.05
N THR A 110 -2.46 6.97 2.95
CA THR A 110 -1.59 8.16 2.94
C THR A 110 -0.11 7.79 3.06
N GLU A 111 0.20 6.73 3.80
CA GLU A 111 1.58 6.29 4.05
C GLU A 111 2.22 5.65 2.82
N ALA A 112 1.49 4.76 2.13
CA ALA A 112 1.93 4.24 0.84
C ALA A 112 2.12 5.36 -0.19
N TYR A 113 1.20 6.34 -0.25
CA TYR A 113 1.33 7.49 -1.16
C TYR A 113 2.60 8.30 -0.88
N ASN A 114 2.88 8.60 0.40
CA ASN A 114 4.05 9.38 0.80
C ASN A 114 5.37 8.64 0.49
N LEU A 115 5.40 7.32 0.72
CA LEU A 115 6.55 6.45 0.40
C LEU A 115 6.83 6.43 -1.10
N LEU A 116 5.82 6.18 -1.94
CA LEU A 116 5.98 6.11 -3.39
C LEU A 116 6.37 7.48 -3.99
N GLY A 117 5.78 8.57 -3.47
CA GLY A 117 6.07 9.93 -3.91
C GLY A 117 7.54 10.33 -3.74
N ARG A 118 8.19 9.88 -2.65
CA ARG A 118 9.61 10.20 -2.37
C ARG A 118 10.58 9.75 -3.46
N TYR A 119 10.25 8.70 -4.21
CA TYR A 119 11.12 8.15 -5.25
C TYR A 119 10.55 8.34 -6.67
N GLY A 120 9.56 9.23 -6.83
CA GLY A 120 8.98 9.55 -8.13
C GLY A 120 8.15 8.42 -8.74
N LEU A 121 7.79 7.40 -7.96
CA LEU A 121 6.99 6.26 -8.44
C LEU A 121 5.53 6.64 -8.73
N LEU A 122 5.08 7.80 -8.23
CA LEU A 122 3.76 8.36 -8.53
C LEU A 122 3.77 9.36 -9.70
N TYR A 123 4.91 9.55 -10.38
CA TYR A 123 5.00 10.50 -11.48
C TYR A 123 4.25 9.98 -12.71
N ARG A 124 3.32 10.78 -13.23
CA ARG A 124 2.46 10.41 -14.37
C ARG A 124 2.77 11.17 -15.67
N GLY A 125 3.86 11.93 -15.70
CA GLY A 125 4.12 12.87 -16.79
C GLY A 125 3.12 14.04 -16.80
N VAL A 126 3.48 15.15 -17.44
CA VAL A 126 2.50 16.14 -17.89
C VAL A 126 2.06 15.69 -19.28
N HIS A 127 0.81 15.28 -19.45
CA HIS A 127 0.24 15.21 -20.80
C HIS A 127 0.16 16.65 -21.32
N ARG A 128 0.92 16.93 -22.38
CA ARG A 128 0.84 18.18 -23.14
C ARG A 128 -0.20 18.04 -24.23
#